data_AF-A0A2H6GKM2-F1
#
_entry.id   AF-A0A2H6GKM2-F1
#
_cell.length_a   1.000
_cell.length_b   1.000
_cell.length_c   1.000
_cell.angle_alpha   90.00
_cell.angle_beta   90.00
_cell.angle_gamma   90.00
#
_symmetry.space_group_name_H-M   'P 1'
#
loop_
_entity.id
_entity.type
_entity.pdbx_description
1 polymer ?
#
loop_
_entity_poly.entity_id
_entity_poly.type
_entity_poly.pdbx_seq_one_letter_code
_entity_poly.pdbx_strand_id
1 'polypeptide(L)'
;MTPFTHPHRAGRYEQQPAGYKAFLPAALPPDPPIRLEGPLQSLLSQADRALGRLDGSIQTLPHPDLFVAMYVRKEAVLSSQIEGTQSSLQDMCCVEGHSLVFL
;
A
#
# COMPACT_ATOMS: atom_id res chain seq x y z
N MET A 1 21.13 11.48 23.79
CA MET A 1 20.03 11.35 22.81
C MET A 1 20.14 12.54 21.86
N THR A 2 20.87 12.42 20.76
CA THR A 2 21.01 13.51 19.78
C THR A 2 19.78 13.56 18.88
N PRO A 3 19.18 14.74 18.61
CA PRO A 3 18.05 14.84 17.71
C PRO A 3 18.50 14.51 16.28
N PHE A 4 17.84 13.53 15.64
CA PHE A 4 18.04 13.20 14.23
C PHE A 4 17.41 14.29 13.35
N THR A 5 18.12 15.40 13.14
CA THR A 5 17.66 16.45 12.23
C THR A 5 18.33 16.26 10.87
N HIS A 6 17.79 15.35 10.06
CA HIS A 6 18.09 15.28 8.62
C HIS A 6 16.95 15.97 7.86
N PRO A 7 17.00 17.32 7.70
CA PRO A 7 15.87 18.10 7.18
C PRO A 7 15.41 17.70 5.77
N HIS A 8 16.20 16.88 5.06
CA HIS A 8 15.91 16.41 3.70
C HIS A 8 15.96 14.88 3.55
N ARG A 9 15.79 14.10 4.63
CA ARG A 9 15.87 12.63 4.54
C ARG A 9 14.85 12.02 3.58
N ALA A 10 13.66 12.63 3.46
CA ALA A 10 12.63 12.19 2.53
C ALA A 10 12.80 12.77 1.11
N GLY A 11 13.54 13.87 0.96
CA GLY A 11 13.62 14.65 -0.27
C GLY A 11 13.54 16.16 -0.01
N ARG A 12 13.42 16.93 -1.08
CA ARG A 12 13.34 18.40 -1.05
C ARG A 12 12.42 18.94 -2.13
N TYR A 13 11.87 20.14 -1.90
CA TYR A 13 11.15 20.86 -2.94
C TYR A 13 12.11 21.68 -3.79
N GLU A 14 12.04 21.53 -5.11
CA GLU A 14 12.80 22.32 -6.07
C GLU A 14 11.87 23.16 -6.95
N GLN A 15 12.28 24.39 -7.25
CA GLN A 15 11.55 25.29 -8.11
C GLN A 15 11.79 24.91 -9.57
N GLN A 16 10.71 24.65 -10.30
CA GLN A 16 10.79 24.23 -11.69
C GLN A 16 10.78 25.45 -12.62
N PRO A 17 11.36 25.34 -13.84
CA PRO A 17 11.38 26.44 -14.81
C PRO A 17 10.00 27.01 -15.14
N ALA A 18 8.95 26.19 -15.05
CA ALA A 18 7.55 26.59 -15.28
C ALA A 18 6.89 27.28 -14.06
N GLY A 19 7.64 27.60 -13.00
CA GLY A 19 7.18 28.43 -11.88
C GLY A 19 6.50 27.69 -10.71
N TYR A 20 6.31 26.38 -10.80
CA TYR A 20 5.79 25.56 -9.70
C TYR A 20 6.90 24.92 -8.86
N LYS A 21 6.58 24.46 -7.64
CA LYS A 21 7.49 23.67 -6.80
C LYS A 21 7.18 22.18 -6.95
N ALA A 22 8.19 21.38 -7.27
CA ALA A 22 8.08 19.92 -7.32
C ALA A 22 8.82 19.30 -6.14
N PHE A 23 8.26 18.25 -5.54
CA PHE A 23 8.97 17.45 -4.55
C PHE A 23 9.89 16.45 -5.26
N LEU A 24 11.20 16.55 -5.04
CA LEU A 24 12.19 15.60 -5.51
C LEU A 24 12.53 14.65 -4.34
N PRO A 25 12.15 13.36 -4.41
CA PRO A 25 12.45 12.40 -3.35
C PRO A 25 13.97 12.15 -3.26
N ALA A 26 14.46 11.90 -2.05
CA ALA A 26 15.83 11.44 -1.87
C ALA A 26 16.00 10.03 -2.46
N ALA A 27 17.20 9.74 -2.98
CA ALA A 27 17.51 8.41 -3.49
C ALA A 27 17.42 7.35 -2.38
N LEU A 28 16.97 6.15 -2.75
CA LEU A 28 16.99 4.98 -1.86
C LEU A 28 18.28 4.20 -2.09
N PRO A 29 18.90 3.63 -1.03
CA PRO A 29 18.44 3.61 0.37
C PRO A 29 18.70 4.95 1.11
N PRO A 30 17.91 5.26 2.16
CA PRO A 30 18.07 6.50 2.91
C PRO A 30 19.36 6.47 3.75
N ASP A 31 20.00 7.63 3.89
CA ASP A 31 21.14 7.86 4.77
C ASP A 31 20.73 8.81 5.92
N PRO A 32 20.88 8.43 7.20
CA PRO A 32 21.31 7.13 7.70
C PRO A 32 20.28 6.02 7.42
N PRO A 33 20.72 4.75 7.35
CA PRO A 33 19.86 3.62 7.09
C PRO A 33 18.78 3.48 8.16
N ILE A 34 17.66 2.86 7.78
CA ILE A 34 16.57 2.54 8.71
C ILE A 34 17.11 1.55 9.75
N ARG A 35 17.02 1.90 11.03
CA ARG A 35 17.40 1.00 12.13
C ARG A 35 16.24 0.08 12.47
N LEU A 36 16.41 -1.21 12.18
CA LEU A 36 15.43 -2.26 12.50
C LEU A 36 15.68 -2.83 13.90
N GLU A 37 15.55 -1.99 14.91
CA GLU A 37 15.90 -2.31 16.30
C GLU A 37 14.69 -2.14 17.23
N GLY A 38 14.76 -2.80 18.39
CA GLY A 38 13.75 -2.65 19.45
C GLY A 38 12.33 -3.01 18.99
N PRO A 39 11.32 -2.16 19.25
CA PRO A 39 9.92 -2.47 18.92
C PRO A 39 9.68 -2.78 17.44
N LEU A 40 10.42 -2.16 16.52
CA LEU A 40 10.23 -2.34 15.08
C LEU A 40 10.58 -3.77 14.66
N GLN A 41 11.63 -4.36 15.23
CA GLN A 41 11.99 -5.75 14.98
C GLN A 41 10.89 -6.72 15.46
N SER A 42 10.33 -6.46 16.64
CA SER A 42 9.21 -7.25 17.18
C SER A 42 7.95 -7.14 16.33
N LEU A 43 7.64 -5.96 15.79
CA LEU A 43 6.51 -5.75 14.89
C LEU A 43 6.72 -6.46 13.55
N LEU A 44 7.92 -6.39 12.98
CA LEU A 44 8.27 -7.14 11.76
C LEU A 44 8.10 -8.65 11.96
N SER A 45 8.64 -9.18 13.06
CA SER A 45 8.48 -10.60 13.39
C SER A 45 7.02 -11.02 13.64
N GLN A 46 6.15 -10.10 14.08
CA GLN A 46 4.72 -10.37 14.21
C GLN A 46 4.03 -10.37 12.84
N ALA A 47 4.38 -9.41 11.97
CA ALA A 47 3.89 -9.34 10.61
C ALA A 47 4.27 -10.59 9.80
N ASP A 48 5.53 -11.03 9.87
CA ASP A 48 6.02 -12.23 9.19
C ASP A 48 5.25 -13.49 9.61
N ARG A 49 5.00 -13.65 10.92
CA ARG A 49 4.21 -14.78 11.44
C ARG A 49 2.75 -14.71 10.98
N ALA A 50 2.16 -13.52 10.91
CA ALA A 50 0.80 -13.36 10.43
C ALA A 50 0.70 -13.72 8.94
N LEU A 51 1.68 -13.30 8.14
CA LEU A 51 1.77 -13.64 6.72
C LEU A 51 1.96 -15.15 6.51
N GLY A 52 2.85 -15.78 7.29
CA GLY A 52 3.03 -17.24 7.24
C GLY A 52 1.77 -18.03 7.63
N ARG A 53 0.99 -17.53 8.62
CA ARG A 53 -0.31 -18.15 8.95
C ARG A 53 -1.32 -18.00 7.82
N LEU A 54 -1.35 -16.86 7.15
CA LEU A 54 -2.22 -16.63 5.99
C LEU A 54 -1.86 -17.60 4.86
N ASP A 55 -0.58 -17.69 4.50
CA ASP A 55 -0.07 -18.60 3.47
C ASP A 55 -0.43 -20.06 3.78
N GLY A 56 -0.21 -20.52 5.01
CA GLY A 56 -0.60 -21.85 5.44
C GLY A 56 -2.12 -22.10 5.42
N SER A 57 -2.93 -21.07 5.70
CA SER A 57 -4.40 -21.19 5.70
C SER A 57 -4.95 -21.33 4.28
N ILE A 58 -4.35 -20.66 3.29
CA ILE A 58 -4.76 -20.73 1.88
C ILE A 58 -4.63 -22.16 1.32
N GLN A 59 -3.66 -22.95 1.79
CA GLN A 59 -3.47 -24.35 1.38
C GLN A 59 -4.64 -25.27 1.76
N THR A 60 -5.49 -24.85 2.69
CA THR A 60 -6.64 -25.63 3.19
C THR A 60 -7.98 -25.16 2.63
N LEU A 61 -8.01 -24.07 1.84
CA LEU A 61 -9.24 -23.49 1.34
C LEU A 61 -9.78 -24.23 0.10
N PRO A 62 -11.06 -24.59 0.06
CA PRO A 62 -11.70 -25.05 -1.16
C PRO A 62 -11.85 -23.87 -2.14
N HIS A 63 -11.37 -24.03 -3.36
CA HIS A 63 -11.44 -23.03 -4.46
C HIS A 63 -10.77 -21.67 -4.14
N PRO A 64 -9.43 -21.60 -4.13
CA PRO A 64 -8.67 -20.38 -3.79
C PRO A 64 -8.99 -19.18 -4.70
N ASP A 65 -9.31 -19.43 -5.97
CA ASP A 65 -9.57 -18.37 -6.95
C ASP A 65 -10.76 -17.46 -6.57
N LEU A 66 -11.80 -18.04 -5.96
CA LEU A 66 -12.97 -17.27 -5.50
C LEU A 66 -12.62 -16.37 -4.31
N PHE A 67 -11.76 -16.86 -3.40
CA PHE A 67 -11.29 -16.07 -2.27
C PHE A 67 -10.41 -14.90 -2.72
N VAL A 68 -9.50 -15.14 -3.66
CA VAL A 68 -8.62 -14.10 -4.20
C VAL A 68 -9.44 -12.99 -4.88
N ALA A 69 -10.40 -13.35 -5.75
CA ALA A 69 -11.26 -12.39 -6.43
C ALA A 69 -12.03 -11.49 -5.45
N MET A 70 -12.59 -12.09 -4.39
CA MET A 70 -13.31 -11.34 -3.35
C MET A 70 -12.39 -10.40 -2.54
N TYR A 71 -11.17 -10.84 -2.20
CA TYR A 71 -10.23 -10.01 -1.45
C TYR A 71 -9.67 -8.85 -2.28
N VAL A 72 -9.33 -9.08 -3.55
CA VAL A 72 -8.88 -8.02 -4.46
C VAL A 72 -9.94 -6.92 -4.57
N ARG A 73 -11.21 -7.31 -4.72
CA ARG A 73 -12.33 -6.34 -4.75
C ARG A 73 -12.47 -5.57 -3.45
N LYS A 74 -12.33 -6.24 -2.30
CA LYS A 74 -12.39 -5.59 -0.99
C LYS A 74 -11.27 -4.56 -0.81
N GLU A 75 -10.03 -4.91 -1.16
CA GLU A 75 -8.88 -4.00 -1.07
C GLU A 75 -9.01 -2.81 -2.01
N ALA A 76 -9.48 -3.01 -3.24
CA ALA A 76 -9.72 -1.93 -4.18
C ALA A 76 -10.73 -0.90 -3.63
N VAL A 77 -11.82 -1.36 -3.02
CA VAL A 77 -12.83 -0.47 -2.40
C VAL A 77 -12.25 0.28 -1.21
N LEU A 78 -11.53 -0.39 -0.31
CA LEU A 78 -10.91 0.23 0.86
C LEU A 78 -9.84 1.25 0.45
N SER A 79 -9.01 0.92 -0.54
CA SER A 79 -7.99 1.82 -1.08
C SER A 79 -8.62 3.07 -1.70
N SER A 80 -9.70 2.89 -2.48
CA SER A 80 -10.44 4.00 -3.11
C SER A 80 -11.04 4.97 -2.08
N GLN A 81 -11.50 4.43 -0.94
CA GLN A 81 -12.05 5.23 0.17
C GLN A 81 -10.96 6.04 0.88
N ILE A 82 -9.75 5.50 1.05
CA ILE A 82 -8.62 6.22 1.64
C ILE A 82 -8.21 7.41 0.76
N GLU A 83 -8.31 7.26 -0.56
CA GLU A 83 -7.96 8.29 -1.54
C GLU A 83 -9.06 9.36 -1.72
N GLY A 84 -10.17 9.26 -0.98
CA GLY A 84 -11.25 10.25 -0.97
C GLY A 84 -12.23 10.13 -2.13
N THR A 85 -12.18 9.03 -2.90
CA THR A 85 -13.17 8.73 -3.93
C THR A 85 -14.36 7.99 -3.31
N GLN A 86 -15.57 8.55 -3.41
CA GLN A 86 -16.80 7.90 -2.97
C GLN A 86 -17.17 6.80 -3.98
N SER A 87 -16.64 5.60 -3.78
CA SER A 87 -17.20 4.39 -4.41
C SER A 87 -17.66 3.45 -3.29
N SER A 88 -18.97 3.32 -3.20
CA SER A 88 -19.63 2.36 -2.32
C SER A 88 -19.62 0.97 -2.99
N LEU A 89 -19.77 -0.11 -2.21
CA LEU A 89 -19.87 -1.47 -2.74
C LEU A 89 -20.99 -1.64 -3.79
N GLN A 90 -21.99 -0.76 -3.80
CA GLN A 90 -23.05 -0.71 -4.81
C GLN A 90 -22.57 -0.24 -6.20
N ASP A 91 -21.58 0.64 -6.29
CA ASP A 91 -21.17 1.25 -7.58
C ASP A 91 -20.43 0.26 -8.50
N MET A 92 -19.65 -0.67 -7.92
CA MET A 92 -18.93 -1.67 -8.71
C MET A 92 -19.81 -2.85 -9.19
N CYS A 93 -20.92 -3.16 -8.51
CA CYS A 93 -21.80 -4.25 -8.94
C CYS A 93 -22.54 -3.91 -10.24
N CYS A 94 -22.80 -2.62 -10.49
CA CYS A 94 -23.39 -2.15 -11.74
C CYS A 94 -22.40 -2.08 -12.91
N VAL A 95 -21.09 -1.94 -12.63
CA VAL A 95 -20.05 -1.89 -13.68
C VAL A 95 -19.80 -3.26 -14.32
N GLU A 96 -19.88 -4.36 -13.56
CA GLU A 96 -19.68 -5.71 -14.13
C GLU A 96 -20.90 -6.22 -14.92
N GLY A 97 -22.09 -5.64 -14.73
CA GLY A 97 -23.26 -5.91 -15.56
C GLY A 97 -23.23 -5.25 -16.95
N HIS A 98 -22.27 -4.34 -17.19
CA HIS A 98 -22.20 -3.53 -18.40
C HIS A 98 -20.78 -3.47 -19.02
N SER A 99 -19.96 -4.49 -18.80
CA SER A 99 -18.69 -4.65 -19.51
C SER A 99 -18.43 -6.11 -19.90
N LEU A 100 -19.42 -6.70 -20.57
CA LEU A 100 -19.30 -7.93 -21.35
C LEU A 100 -19.94 -7.74 -22.74
N VAL A 101 -19.77 -6.55 -23.33
CA VAL A 101 -19.82 -6.35 -24.78
C VAL A 101 -18.76 -5.29 -25.09
N PHE A 102 -17.59 -5.74 -25.51
CA PHE A 102 -16.79 -5.18 -26.60
C PHE A 102 -15.58 -6.11 -26.77
N LEU A 103 -15.85 -7.23 -27.44
CA LEU A 103 -14.94 -7.70 -28.48
C LEU A 103 -15.01 -6.70 -29.65
#